data_AF-A0A511QI95-F1
#
_entry.id   AF-A0A511QI95-F1
#
_cell.length_a   1.000
_cell.length_b   1.000
_cell.length_c   1.000
_cell.angle_alpha   90.00
_cell.angle_beta   90.00
_cell.angle_gamma   90.00
#
_symmetry.space_group_name_H-M   'P 1'
#
loop_
_entity.id
_entity.type
_entity.pdbx_description
1 polymer ?
#
loop_
_entity_poly.entity_id
_entity_poly.type
_entity_poly.pdbx_seq_one_letter_code
_entity_poly.pdbx_strand_id
1 'polypeptide(L)'
;MHEWIGIILTITVMSHVLMHKKSVFMHLKQGSNLVLIVCVLLFGISMLQPEDGTGNPAANLFSAIDNASMETIATLKHMSFEEIKDVMEINHIVTNNKNATVIEVAQKNNITTEQLLMLIFQ
;
A
#
# COMPACT_ATOMS: atom_id res chain seq x y z
N MET A 1 21.43 19.07 6.56
CA MET A 1 22.36 18.73 7.67
C MET A 1 21.59 18.17 8.88
N HIS A 2 20.94 17.00 8.74
CA HIS A 2 20.26 16.28 9.84
C HIS A 2 20.60 14.77 9.89
N GLU A 3 21.28 14.23 8.87
CA GLU A 3 21.64 12.80 8.76
C GLU A 3 22.53 12.32 9.92
N TRP A 4 23.42 13.17 10.42
CA TRP A 4 24.34 12.84 11.53
C TRP A 4 23.61 12.51 12.83
N ILE A 5 22.45 13.12 13.07
CA ILE A 5 21.62 12.84 14.25
C ILE A 5 20.96 11.46 14.12
N GLY A 6 20.52 11.10 12.90
CA GLY A 6 19.99 9.77 12.60
C GLY A 6 21.04 8.67 12.79
N ILE A 7 22.29 8.93 12.39
CA ILE A 7 23.41 7.99 12.59
C ILE A 7 23.68 7.77 14.08
N ILE A 8 23.77 8.84 14.87
CA ILE A 8 24.00 8.73 16.33
C ILE A 8 22.86 7.96 17.00
N LEU A 9 21.60 8.28 16.67
CA LEU A 9 20.43 7.58 17.20
C LEU A 9 20.46 6.08 16.85
N THR A 10 20.80 5.76 15.60
CA THR A 10 20.90 4.37 15.12
C THR A 10 21.96 3.59 15.89
N ILE A 11 23.14 4.19 16.11
CA ILE A 11 24.23 3.57 16.87
C ILE A 11 23.80 3.34 18.33
N THR A 12 23.15 4.31 18.96
CA THR A 12 22.66 4.19 20.33
C THR A 12 21.62 3.07 20.47
N VAL A 13 20.65 3.02 19.56
CA VAL A 13 19.61 1.98 19.56
C VAL A 13 20.22 0.60 19.32
N MET A 14 21.13 0.46 18.34
CA MET A 14 21.82 -0.81 18.12
C MET A 14 22.64 -1.23 19.33
N SER A 15 23.38 -0.33 19.96
CA SER A 15 24.15 -0.64 21.16
C SER A 15 23.25 -1.14 22.30
N HIS A 16 22.11 -0.48 22.51
CA HIS A 16 21.13 -0.90 23.52
C HIS A 16 20.52 -2.29 23.24
N VAL A 17 20.18 -2.57 21.97
CA VAL A 17 19.67 -3.88 21.56
C VAL A 17 20.73 -4.97 21.73
N LEU A 18 22.00 -4.67 21.40
CA LEU A 18 23.11 -5.61 21.53
C LEU A 18 23.47 -5.90 23.00
N MET A 19 23.28 -4.95 23.92
CA MET A 19 23.48 -5.17 25.36
C MET A 19 22.35 -6.01 25.98
N HIS A 20 21.12 -5.91 25.46
CA HIS A 20 19.94 -6.62 25.98
C HIS A 20 19.49 -7.82 25.12
N LYS A 21 20.40 -8.43 24.35
CA LYS A 21 20.15 -9.58 23.45
C LYS A 21 19.35 -10.73 24.09
N LYS A 22 19.61 -11.04 25.36
CA LYS A 22 18.93 -12.14 26.08
C LYS A 22 17.43 -11.86 26.30
N SER A 23 17.09 -10.60 26.55
CA SER A 23 15.69 -10.16 26.68
C SER A 23 14.98 -10.21 25.33
N VAL A 24 15.61 -9.66 24.28
CA VAL A 24 15.08 -9.67 22.91
C VAL A 24 14.83 -11.09 22.41
N PHE A 25 15.77 -12.01 22.66
CA PHE A 25 15.62 -13.41 22.27
C PHE A 25 14.49 -14.12 23.03
N MET A 26 14.26 -13.76 24.29
CA MET A 26 13.15 -14.29 25.09
C MET A 26 11.79 -13.82 24.56
N HIS A 27 11.70 -12.56 24.12
CA HIS A 27 10.50 -12.02 23.48
C HIS A 27 10.23 -12.65 22.11
N LEU A 28 11.27 -12.88 21.29
CA LEU A 28 11.14 -13.56 19.99
C LEU A 28 10.65 -15.02 20.10
N LYS A 29 10.87 -15.68 21.24
CA LYS A 29 10.42 -17.06 21.47
C LYS A 29 8.91 -17.17 21.73
N GLN A 30 8.24 -16.07 22.08
CA GLN A 30 6.78 -16.02 22.18
C GLN A 30 6.20 -15.62 20.83
N GLY A 31 5.54 -16.56 20.14
CA GLY A 31 5.05 -16.38 18.76
C GLY A 31 4.20 -15.12 18.54
N SER A 32 3.46 -14.65 19.55
CA SER A 32 2.67 -13.41 19.47
C SER A 32 3.53 -12.14 19.34
N ASN A 33 4.70 -12.10 19.99
CA ASN A 33 5.59 -10.94 19.95
C ASN A 33 6.41 -10.92 18.66
N LEU A 34 6.66 -12.08 18.06
CA LEU A 34 7.35 -12.21 16.78
C LEU A 34 6.53 -11.57 15.65
N VAL A 35 5.20 -11.78 15.64
CA VAL A 35 4.31 -11.14 14.66
C VAL A 35 4.36 -9.61 14.78
N LEU A 36 4.31 -9.06 15.99
CA LEU A 36 4.42 -7.62 16.22
C LEU A 36 5.78 -7.06 15.75
N ILE A 37 6.87 -7.75 16.05
CA ILE A 37 8.22 -7.36 15.60
C ILE A 37 8.32 -7.36 14.08
N VAL A 38 7.75 -8.38 13.42
CA VAL A 38 7.69 -8.46 11.95
C VAL A 38 6.87 -7.31 11.38
N CYS A 39 5.71 -7.00 11.94
CA CYS A 39 4.91 -5.84 11.51
C CYS A 39 5.68 -4.52 11.66
N VAL A 40 6.33 -4.29 12.81
CA VAL A 40 7.12 -3.06 13.05
C VAL A 40 8.31 -2.98 12.10
N LEU A 41 8.97 -4.09 11.80
CA LEU A 41 10.06 -4.16 10.82
C LEU A 41 9.56 -3.87 9.40
N LEU A 42 8.44 -4.47 8.98
CA LEU A 42 7.83 -4.19 7.68
C LEU A 42 7.43 -2.72 7.53
N PHE A 43 6.85 -2.12 8.58
CA PHE A 43 6.56 -0.69 8.61
C PHE A 43 7.82 0.18 8.55
N GLY A 44 8.86 -0.19 9.30
CA GLY A 44 10.14 0.53 9.28
C GLY A 44 10.84 0.45 7.92
N ILE A 45 10.82 -0.72 7.28
CA ILE A 45 11.38 -0.92 5.93
C ILE A 45 10.58 -0.13 4.90
N SER A 46 9.24 -0.08 5.04
CA SER A 46 8.38 0.74 4.17
C SER A 46 8.69 2.24 4.29
N MET A 47 9.24 2.70 5.41
CA MET A 47 9.64 4.09 5.64
C MET A 47 11.07 4.38 5.18
N LEU A 48 11.88 3.36 4.87
CA LEU A 48 13.26 3.49 4.39
C LEU A 48 13.37 3.66 2.86
N GLN A 49 12.36 4.23 2.21
CA GLN A 49 12.43 4.52 0.77
C GLN A 49 13.49 5.61 0.49
N PRO A 50 14.35 5.45 -0.53
CA PRO A 50 15.38 6.41 -0.88
C PRO A 50 14.77 7.77 -1.26
N GLU A 51 15.43 8.87 -0.90
CA GLU A 51 15.03 10.26 -1.25
C GLU A 51 14.85 10.47 -2.77
N ASP A 52 15.42 9.58 -3.58
CA ASP A 52 15.40 9.65 -5.04
C ASP A 52 14.16 8.95 -5.66
N GLY A 53 13.30 8.36 -4.84
CA GLY A 53 12.11 7.61 -5.26
C GLY A 53 10.81 8.36 -5.02
N THR A 54 10.60 9.47 -5.74
CA THR A 54 9.30 10.09 -6.08
C THR A 54 8.13 9.87 -5.09
N GLY A 55 7.91 10.85 -4.21
CA GLY A 55 6.58 11.19 -3.71
C GLY A 55 6.10 10.49 -2.44
N ASN A 56 5.25 11.21 -1.70
CA ASN A 56 4.47 10.76 -0.55
C ASN A 56 4.06 9.27 -0.69
N PRO A 57 4.27 8.39 0.31
CA PRO A 57 3.85 6.99 0.25
C PRO A 57 2.37 6.81 -0.14
N ALA A 58 1.51 7.75 0.26
CA ALA A 58 0.13 7.78 -0.19
C ALA A 58 0.01 8.00 -1.72
N ALA A 59 0.81 8.90 -2.30
CA ALA A 59 0.84 9.14 -3.75
C ALA A 59 1.32 7.91 -4.53
N ASN A 60 2.29 7.16 -3.99
CA ASN A 60 2.74 5.90 -4.60
C ASN A 60 1.66 4.82 -4.54
N LEU A 61 0.93 4.75 -3.43
CA LEU A 61 -0.21 3.84 -3.30
C LEU A 61 -1.34 4.21 -4.28
N PHE A 62 -1.71 5.48 -4.36
CA PHE A 62 -2.74 5.93 -5.30
C PHE A 62 -2.31 5.72 -6.76
N SER A 63 -1.05 5.99 -7.10
CA SER A 63 -0.50 5.68 -8.42
C SER A 63 -0.57 4.18 -8.74
N ALA A 64 -0.28 3.31 -7.78
CA ALA A 64 -0.41 1.86 -7.96
C ALA A 64 -1.88 1.43 -8.18
N ILE A 65 -2.83 2.05 -7.48
CA ILE A 65 -4.26 1.79 -7.65
C ILE A 65 -4.75 2.31 -9.02
N ASP A 66 -4.35 3.52 -9.40
CA ASP A 66 -4.72 4.14 -10.67
C ASP A 66 -4.25 3.31 -11.88
N ASN A 67 -3.09 2.67 -11.77
CA ASN A 67 -2.53 1.76 -12.78
C ASN A 67 -2.94 0.29 -12.60
N ALA A 68 -3.71 -0.06 -11.56
CA ALA A 68 -4.18 -1.42 -11.36
C ALA A 68 -5.28 -1.77 -12.37
N SER A 69 -5.38 -3.06 -12.71
CA SER A 69 -6.45 -3.54 -13.58
C SER A 69 -7.80 -3.56 -12.86
N MET A 70 -8.90 -3.41 -13.60
CA MET A 70 -10.26 -3.55 -13.06
C MET A 70 -10.49 -4.90 -12.37
N GLU A 71 -9.88 -5.99 -12.85
CA GLU A 71 -9.90 -7.30 -12.18
C GLU A 71 -9.21 -7.29 -10.80
N THR A 72 -8.14 -6.51 -10.65
CA THR A 72 -7.46 -6.32 -9.36
C THR A 72 -8.34 -5.55 -8.38
N ILE A 73 -9.02 -4.50 -8.87
CA ILE A 73 -9.99 -3.73 -8.07
C ILE A 73 -11.19 -4.60 -7.67
N ALA A 74 -11.68 -5.46 -8.56
CA ALA A 74 -12.72 -6.44 -8.27
C ALA A 74 -12.32 -7.39 -7.15
N THR A 75 -11.11 -7.96 -7.25
CA THR A 75 -10.54 -8.82 -6.23
C THR A 75 -10.43 -8.10 -4.88
N LEU A 76 -10.05 -6.82 -4.87
CA LEU A 76 -9.95 -6.01 -3.65
C LEU A 76 -11.32 -5.82 -2.96
N LYS A 77 -12.40 -5.62 -3.72
CA LYS A 77 -13.77 -5.53 -3.19
C LYS A 77 -14.41 -6.92 -2.93
N HIS A 78 -13.68 -8.01 -3.19
CA HIS A 78 -14.23 -9.38 -3.15
C HIS A 78 -15.44 -9.58 -4.08
N MET A 79 -15.46 -8.86 -5.20
CA MET A 79 -16.48 -8.96 -6.24
C MET A 79 -15.87 -9.53 -7.52
N SER A 80 -16.71 -10.12 -8.35
CA SER A 80 -16.34 -10.47 -9.73
C SER A 80 -16.29 -9.22 -10.61
N PHE A 81 -15.55 -9.31 -11.71
CA PHE A 81 -15.50 -8.23 -12.71
C PHE A 81 -16.89 -7.93 -13.28
N GLU A 82 -17.73 -8.94 -13.48
CA GLU A 82 -19.10 -8.75 -14.00
C GLU A 82 -19.97 -7.96 -13.02
N GLU A 83 -19.87 -8.21 -11.70
CA GLU A 83 -20.63 -7.44 -10.71
C GLU A 83 -20.16 -5.97 -10.63
N ILE A 84 -18.86 -5.71 -10.78
CA ILE A 84 -18.35 -4.34 -10.92
C ILE A 84 -18.85 -3.70 -12.21
N LYS A 85 -18.86 -4.45 -13.32
CA LYS A 85 -19.36 -3.98 -14.60
C LYS A 85 -20.84 -3.61 -14.52
N ASP A 86 -21.66 -4.39 -13.82
CA ASP A 86 -23.08 -4.07 -13.59
C ASP A 86 -23.25 -2.74 -12.83
N VAL A 87 -22.48 -2.52 -11.76
CA VAL A 87 -22.48 -1.25 -11.01
C VAL A 87 -22.04 -0.08 -11.89
N MET A 88 -21.02 -0.29 -12.73
CA MET A 88 -20.55 0.72 -13.68
C MET A 88 -21.60 1.04 -14.75
N GLU A 89 -22.26 0.03 -15.30
CA GLU A 89 -23.30 0.19 -16.33
C GLU A 89 -24.53 0.95 -15.81
N ILE A 90 -24.94 0.70 -14.55
CA ILE A 90 -25.99 1.48 -13.87
C ILE A 90 -25.64 2.98 -13.82
N ASN A 91 -24.35 3.30 -13.72
CA ASN A 91 -23.82 4.66 -13.69
C ASN A 91 -23.40 5.19 -15.07
N HIS A 92 -23.83 4.53 -16.16
CA HIS A 92 -23.49 4.87 -17.55
C HIS A 92 -21.99 4.82 -17.88
N ILE A 93 -21.23 4.00 -17.16
CA ILE A 93 -19.79 3.80 -17.36
C ILE A 93 -19.59 2.48 -18.10
N VAL A 94 -18.93 2.52 -19.25
CA VAL A 94 -18.71 1.35 -20.11
C VAL A 94 -17.31 0.80 -19.90
N THR A 95 -17.23 -0.46 -19.46
CA THR A 95 -16.00 -1.25 -19.45
C THR A 95 -16.23 -2.65 -20.02
N ASN A 96 -15.46 -3.02 -21.05
CA ASN A 96 -15.54 -4.34 -21.69
C ASN A 96 -14.22 -5.12 -21.56
N ASN A 97 -13.22 -4.54 -20.90
CA ASN A 97 -11.90 -5.14 -20.77
C ASN A 97 -11.50 -5.19 -19.29
N LYS A 98 -11.46 -6.40 -18.73
CA LYS A 98 -11.07 -6.66 -17.34
C LYS A 98 -9.62 -6.30 -17.02
N ASN A 99 -8.76 -6.27 -18.03
CA ASN A 99 -7.35 -5.92 -17.91
C ASN A 99 -7.10 -4.42 -18.10
N ALA A 100 -8.12 -3.64 -18.47
CA ALA A 100 -7.98 -2.19 -18.55
C ALA A 100 -7.68 -1.63 -17.16
N THR A 101 -6.85 -0.60 -17.13
CA THR A 101 -6.49 0.11 -15.90
C THR A 101 -7.62 1.05 -15.44
N VAL A 102 -7.62 1.41 -14.17
CA VAL A 102 -8.59 2.38 -13.61
C VAL A 102 -8.51 3.71 -14.37
N ILE A 103 -7.30 4.19 -14.68
CA ILE A 103 -7.09 5.39 -15.51
C ILE A 103 -7.73 5.25 -16.89
N GLU A 104 -7.48 4.15 -17.60
CA GLU A 104 -8.01 3.96 -18.96
C GLU A 104 -9.53 3.94 -18.98
N VAL A 105 -10.16 3.30 -17.99
CA VAL A 105 -11.62 3.28 -17.88
C VAL A 105 -12.16 4.66 -17.52
N ALA A 106 -11.51 5.39 -16.63
CA ALA A 106 -11.90 6.75 -16.26
C ALA A 106 -11.80 7.72 -17.45
N GLN A 107 -10.68 7.67 -18.19
CA GLN A 107 -10.44 8.47 -19.39
C GLN A 107 -11.47 8.17 -20.49
N LYS A 108 -11.77 6.89 -20.74
CA LYS A 108 -12.76 6.49 -21.76
C LYS A 108 -14.16 7.01 -21.45
N ASN A 109 -14.50 7.15 -20.17
CA ASN A 109 -15.83 7.58 -19.71
C ASN A 109 -15.88 9.05 -19.31
N ASN A 110 -14.82 9.84 -19.55
CA ASN A 110 -14.71 11.26 -19.19
C ASN A 110 -15.00 11.57 -17.71
N ILE A 111 -14.58 10.67 -16.81
CA ILE A 111 -14.69 10.83 -15.36
C ILE A 111 -13.31 10.81 -14.71
N THR A 112 -13.19 11.25 -13.46
CA THR A 112 -11.94 11.12 -12.70
C THR A 112 -11.78 9.71 -12.13
N THR A 113 -10.54 9.27 -11.90
CA THR A 113 -10.27 7.98 -11.24
C THR A 113 -10.87 7.93 -9.84
N GLU A 114 -10.86 9.05 -9.12
CA GLU A 114 -11.51 9.19 -7.82
C GLU A 114 -13.02 8.96 -7.89
N GLN A 115 -13.72 9.57 -8.86
CA GLN A 115 -15.15 9.36 -9.07
C GLN A 115 -15.46 7.91 -9.40
N LEU A 116 -14.63 7.29 -10.24
CA LEU A 116 -14.76 5.88 -10.60
C LEU A 116 -14.62 4.96 -9.38
N LEU A 117 -13.59 5.19 -8.56
CA LEU A 117 -13.36 4.41 -7.34
C LEU A 117 -14.46 4.65 -6.31
N MET A 118 -14.97 5.88 -6.15
CA MET A 118 -16.10 6.14 -5.25
C MET A 118 -17.33 5.32 -5.65
N LEU A 119 -17.67 5.25 -6.93
CA LEU A 119 -18.80 4.44 -7.40
C LEU A 119 -18.58 2.94 -7.17
N ILE A 120 -17.35 2.48 -7.34
CA ILE A 120 -17.02 1.07 -7.12
C ILE A 120 -17.02 0.72 -5.63
N PHE A 121 -16.60 1.60 -4.73
CA PHE A 121 -16.45 1.30 -3.29
C PHE A 121 -17.62 1.74 -2.40
N GLN A 122 -18.61 2.43 -2.96
CA GLN A 122 -19.90 2.66 -2.32
C GLN A 122 -20.67 1.35 -2.11
#